data_AF-A0A962MN65-F1
#
_entry.id   AF-A0A962MN65-F1
#
_cell.length_a   1.000
_cell.length_b   1.000
_cell.length_c   1.000
_cell.angle_alpha   90.00
_cell.angle_beta   90.00
_cell.angle_gamma   90.00
#
_symmetry.space_group_name_H-M   'P 1'
#
loop_
_entity.id
_entity.type
_entity.pdbx_description
1 polymer ?
#
loop_
_entity_poly.entity_id
_entity_poly.type
_entity_poly.pdbx_seq_one_letter_code
_entity_poly.pdbx_strand_id
1 'polypeptide(L)' 'GHMQHDDPNSVLVEPGKTAELTWTFPRSGSLVFACNVPGHSEAGMVGQIRIGN' A
#
# COMPACT_ATOMS: atom_id res chain seq x y z
N GLY A 1 -0.55 -23.67 -1.58
CA GLY A 1 -0.36 -22.45 -2.38
C GLY A 1 -0.39 -21.29 -1.43
N HIS A 2 0.76 -20.69 -1.15
CA HIS A 2 0.88 -19.59 -0.20
C HIS A 2 1.25 -18.35 -1.02
N MET A 3 0.26 -17.51 -1.33
CA MET A 3 0.54 -16.11 -1.66
C MET A 3 0.75 -15.43 -0.31
N GLN A 4 1.97 -15.54 0.21
CA GLN A 4 2.33 -14.86 1.45
C GLN A 4 2.45 -13.38 1.11
N HIS A 5 1.51 -12.58 1.61
CA HIS A 5 1.53 -11.13 1.49
C HIS A 5 2.44 -10.55 2.60
N ASP A 6 3.70 -10.97 2.61
CA ASP A 6 4.70 -10.54 3.62
C ASP A 6 5.70 -9.53 3.06
N ASP A 7 5.40 -8.95 1.89
CA ASP A 7 6.22 -7.86 1.37
C ASP A 7 6.30 -6.75 2.44
N PRO A 8 7.52 -6.29 2.78
CA PRO A 8 7.75 -5.39 3.90
C PRO A 8 7.12 -3.99 3.70
N ASN A 9 6.60 -3.71 2.51
CA ASN A 9 5.88 -2.50 2.14
C ASN A 9 4.36 -2.74 2.00
N SER A 10 3.84 -3.81 2.59
CA SER A 10 2.43 -4.18 2.51
C SER A 10 1.88 -4.56 3.89
N VAL A 11 0.57 -4.38 4.06
CA VAL A 11 -0.16 -4.85 5.23
C VAL A 11 -1.55 -5.29 4.81
N LEU A 12 -1.99 -6.45 5.32
CA LEU A 12 -3.37 -6.91 5.14
C LEU A 12 -4.25 -6.27 6.22
N VAL A 13 -5.34 -5.62 5.80
CA VAL A 13 -6.28 -4.96 6.70
C VAL A 13 -7.67 -5.53 6.48
N GLU A 14 -8.25 -6.13 7.54
CA GLU A 14 -9.63 -6.62 7.50
C GLU A 14 -10.64 -5.46 7.51
N PRO A 15 -11.87 -5.67 7.01
CA PRO A 15 -12.92 -4.66 7.04
C PRO A 15 -13.16 -4.08 8.45
N GLY A 16 -13.16 -2.75 8.55
CA GLY A 16 -13.37 -2.02 9.81
C GLY A 16 -12.18 -2.05 10.77
N LYS A 17 -11.03 -2.58 10.38
CA LYS A 17 -9.79 -2.54 11.15
C LYS A 17 -8.86 -1.43 10.66
N THR A 18 -7.88 -1.12 11.51
CA THR A 18 -6.78 -0.20 11.22
C THR A 18 -5.47 -0.95 11.37
N ALA A 19 -4.52 -0.69 10.48
CA ALA A 19 -3.15 -1.15 10.59
C ALA A 19 -2.18 0.00 10.27
N GLU A 20 -0.92 -0.17 10.65
CA GLU A 20 0.15 0.81 10.43
C GLU A 20 1.25 0.19 9.58
N LEU A 21 1.76 0.95 8.60
CA LEU A 21 2.91 0.59 7.78
C LEU A 21 3.91 1.76 7.82
N THR A 22 5.07 1.54 8.41
CA THR A 22 6.17 2.51 8.42
C THR A 22 7.20 2.13 7.37
N TRP A 23 7.51 3.06 6.46
CA TRP A 23 8.46 2.84 5.38
C TRP A 23 9.43 4.03 5.22
N THR A 24 10.72 3.74 5.14
CA THR A 24 11.75 4.75 4.87
C THR A 24 12.06 4.79 3.38
N PHE A 25 11.78 5.92 2.74
CA PHE A 25 12.01 6.06 1.30
C PHE A 25 13.49 6.34 0.98
N PRO A 26 14.13 5.56 0.10
CA PRO A 26 15.56 5.74 -0.19
C PRO A 26 15.84 6.92 -1.13
N ARG A 27 14.83 7.43 -1.85
CA ARG A 27 14.94 8.48 -2.87
C ARG A 27 13.66 9.32 -2.92
N SER A 28 13.77 10.56 -3.38
CA SER A 28 12.61 11.40 -3.74
C SER A 28 11.91 10.86 -5.00
N GLY A 29 10.63 11.18 -5.15
CA GLY A 29 9.83 10.69 -6.26
C GLY A 29 8.32 10.78 -6.03
N SER A 30 7.55 10.27 -6.99
CA SER A 30 6.11 10.05 -6.84
C SER A 30 5.84 8.56 -6.81
N LEU A 31 5.02 8.12 -5.87
CA LEU A 31 4.63 6.75 -5.65
C LEU A 31 3.11 6.65 -5.56
N VAL A 32 2.61 5.44 -5.72
CA VAL A 32 1.21 5.10 -5.53
C VAL A 32 1.13 4.06 -4.42
N PHE A 33 0.25 4.27 -3.45
CA PHE A 33 -0.22 3.18 -2.58
C PHE A 33 -1.58 2.73 -3.11
N ALA A 34 -1.77 1.42 -3.20
CA ALA A 34 -2.96 0.83 -3.81
C ALA A 34 -3.30 -0.51 -3.16
N CYS A 35 -4.57 -0.88 -3.17
CA CYS A 35 -4.99 -2.21 -2.74
C CYS A 35 -4.82 -3.22 -3.87
N ASN A 36 -4.05 -4.28 -3.64
CA ASN A 36 -3.78 -5.34 -4.63
C ASN A 36 -4.89 -6.39 -4.72
N VAL A 37 -5.98 -6.25 -3.95
CA VAL A 37 -7.15 -7.11 -4.07
C VAL A 37 -7.88 -6.77 -5.39
N PRO A 38 -8.24 -7.77 -6.22
CA PRO A 38 -8.88 -7.52 -7.50
C PRO A 38 -10.10 -6.60 -7.39
N GLY A 39 -10.14 -5.55 -8.21
CA GLY A 39 -11.24 -4.57 -8.27
C GLY A 39 -11.15 -3.43 -7.25
N HIS A 40 -10.33 -3.56 -6.19
CA HIS A 40 -10.29 -2.54 -5.14
C HIS A 40 -9.60 -1.26 -5.59
N SER A 41 -8.49 -1.36 -6.32
CA SER A 41 -7.79 -0.20 -6.87
C SER A 41 -8.64 0.55 -7.90
N GLU A 42 -9.32 -0.20 -8.78
CA GLU A 42 -10.23 0.33 -9.79
C GLU A 42 -11.45 1.00 -9.15
N ALA A 43 -11.91 0.50 -8.01
CA ALA A 43 -12.97 1.10 -7.20
C ALA A 43 -12.50 2.33 -6.40
N GLY A 44 -11.21 2.67 -6.43
CA GLY A 44 -10.66 3.89 -5.83
C GLY A 44 -9.82 3.70 -4.57
N MET A 45 -9.48 2.48 -4.17
CA MET A 45 -8.49 2.23 -3.11
C MET A 45 -7.05 2.48 -3.61
N VAL A 46 -6.81 3.70 -4.07
CA VAL A 46 -5.57 4.18 -4.64
C VAL A 46 -5.28 5.58 -4.12
N GLY A 47 -4.02 5.89 -3.81
CA GLY A 47 -3.61 7.24 -3.46
C GLY A 47 -2.17 7.54 -3.87
N GLN A 48 -1.89 8.82 -4.08
CA GLN A 48 -0.58 9.29 -4.52
C GLN A 48 0.24 9.79 -3.33
N ILE A 49 1.52 9.43 -3.31
CA ILE A 49 2.50 9.89 -2.33
C ILE A 49 3.59 10.63 -3.10
N ARG A 50 3.88 11.86 -2.70
CA ARG A 50 4.99 12.64 -3.26
C ARG A 50 6.06 12.82 -2.19
N ILE A 51 7.29 12.45 -2.52
CA ILE A 51 8.44 12.44 -1.63
C ILE A 51 9.44 13.45 -2.15
N GLY A 52 9.67 14.49 -1.36
CA GLY A 52 10.48 15.65 -1.71
C GLY A 52 9.90 16.91 -1.04
N ASN A 53 10.69 17.98 -1.02
CA ASN A 53 10.23 19.31 -0.63
C ASN A 53 9.49 20.00 -1.78
#